data_AF-A0A822CNR6-F1
#
_entry.id   AF-A0A822CNR6-F1
#
_cell.length_a   1.000
_cell.length_b   1.000
_cell.length_c   1.000
_cell.angle_alpha   90.00
_cell.angle_beta   90.00
_cell.angle_gamma   90.00
#
_symmetry.space_group_name_H-M   'P 1'
#
loop_
_entity.id
_entity.type
_entity.pdbx_description
1 polymer ?
#
loop_
_entity_poly.entity_id
_entity_poly.type
_entity_poly.pdbx_seq_one_letter_code
_entity_poly.pdbx_strand_id
1 'polypeptide(L)'
;FNCLRQPDILALQWNVTFPSLTQQVLSSSHLSIDYSSSTYILSGLHLADLYIDIEYRPDSNASYGRPLCCRDGIPKSDELGAGF
;
A
#
# COMPACT_ATOMS: atom_id res chain seq x y z
N PHE A 1 -15.11 20.72 -5.41
CA PHE A 1 -14.07 19.98 -6.14
C PHE A 1 -14.75 19.14 -7.21
N ASN A 2 -14.58 19.49 -8.49
CA ASN A 2 -15.01 18.63 -9.59
C ASN A 2 -13.89 17.63 -9.85
N CYS A 3 -14.10 16.36 -9.50
CA CYS A 3 -13.19 15.30 -9.91
C CYS A 3 -13.29 15.18 -11.43
N LEU A 4 -12.28 15.69 -12.13
CA LEU A 4 -12.13 15.40 -13.55
C LEU A 4 -11.79 13.91 -13.65
N ARG A 5 -12.60 13.18 -14.41
CA ARG A 5 -12.31 11.78 -14.73
C ARG A 5 -10.98 11.78 -15.48
N GLN A 6 -9.94 11.26 -14.84
CA GLN A 6 -8.66 11.10 -15.52
C GLN A 6 -8.88 10.02 -16.58
N PRO A 7 -8.73 10.33 -17.87
CA PRO A 7 -8.91 9.32 -18.90
C PRO A 7 -7.87 8.23 -18.66
N ASP A 8 -8.30 6.96 -18.77
CA ASP A 8 -7.40 5.83 -18.73
C ASP A 8 -6.34 6.05 -19.82
N ILE A 9 -5.11 6.37 -19.41
CA ILE A 9 -3.98 6.36 -20.33
C ILE A 9 -3.80 4.87 -20.65
N LEU A 10 -4.09 4.48 -21.89
CA LEU A 10 -3.77 3.14 -22.38
C LEU A 10 -2.32 2.86 -21.99
N ALA A 11 -2.12 1.87 -21.13
CA ALA A 11 -0.79 1.51 -20.66
C ALA A 11 0.08 1.32 -21.91
N LEU A 12 1.05 2.21 -22.09
CA LEU A 12 1.99 2.11 -23.20
C LEU A 12 2.66 0.75 -23.08
N GLN A 13 2.66 -0.04 -24.16
CA GLN A 13 3.44 -1.26 -24.19
C GLN A 13 4.92 -0.85 -24.20
N TRP A 14 5.64 -1.18 -23.13
CA TRP A 14 7.07 -0.88 -23.00
C TRP A 14 7.84 -2.16 -22.70
N ASN A 15 9.06 -2.25 -23.24
CA ASN A 15 9.93 -3.41 -23.05
C ASN A 15 11.06 -3.05 -22.07
N VAL A 16 11.34 -3.96 -21.13
CA VAL A 16 12.54 -3.91 -20.29
C VAL A 16 13.63 -4.72 -20.97
N THR A 17 14.79 -4.11 -21.22
CA THR A 17 15.99 -4.86 -21.62
C THR A 17 16.71 -5.34 -20.36
N PHE A 18 16.70 -6.64 -20.11
CA PHE A 18 17.54 -7.25 -19.08
C PHE A 18 18.95 -7.46 -19.64
N PRO A 19 20.01 -7.28 -18.83
CA PRO A 19 21.36 -7.63 -19.27
C PRO A 19 21.42 -9.12 -19.60
N SER A 20 22.17 -9.49 -20.64
CA SER A 20 22.41 -10.89 -20.99
C SER A 20 23.09 -11.57 -19.80
N LEU A 21 22.43 -12.56 -19.20
CA LEU A 21 23.07 -13.43 -18.24
C LEU A 21 24.17 -14.20 -18.97
N THR A 22 25.43 -13.78 -18.83
CA THR A 22 26.53 -14.75 -18.93
C THR A 22 26.15 -15.83 -17.93
N GLN A 23 25.99 -17.08 -18.36
CA GLN A 23 25.69 -18.23 -17.51
C GLN A 23 26.73 -18.32 -16.38
N GLN A 24 26.57 -17.53 -15.32
CA GLN A 24 27.09 -17.87 -14.01
C GLN A 24 26.15 -18.95 -13.51
N VAL A 25 26.52 -20.17 -13.94
CA VAL A 25 26.37 -21.42 -13.24
C VAL A 25 25.62 -21.22 -11.94
N LEU A 26 24.43 -21.82 -11.88
CA LEU A 26 23.73 -22.19 -10.65
C LEU A 26 24.60 -23.16 -9.84
N SER A 27 25.79 -22.75 -9.44
CA SER A 27 26.35 -23.16 -8.17
C SER A 27 25.54 -22.35 -7.18
N SER A 28 24.40 -22.91 -6.81
CA SER A 28 23.84 -22.70 -5.50
C SER A 28 24.99 -22.86 -4.52
N SER A 29 25.64 -21.74 -4.18
CA SER A 29 26.18 -21.61 -2.86
C SER A 29 24.95 -21.73 -1.97
N HIS A 30 24.64 -22.97 -1.59
CA HIS A 30 24.62 -23.28 -0.17
C HIS A 30 25.76 -22.48 0.44
N LEU A 31 25.46 -21.23 0.81
CA LEU A 31 26.12 -20.55 1.88
C LEU A 31 25.94 -21.55 3.02
N SER A 32 26.95 -22.37 3.24
CA SER A 32 27.14 -23.07 4.49
C SER A 32 27.36 -21.96 5.52
N ILE A 33 26.26 -21.31 5.90
CA ILE A 33 26.17 -20.51 7.10
C ILE A 33 26.31 -21.55 8.19
N ASP A 34 27.54 -21.73 8.64
CA ASP A 34 27.82 -22.45 9.86
C ASP A 34 27.24 -21.55 10.96
N TYR A 35 25.99 -21.82 11.35
CA TYR A 35 25.31 -21.13 12.44
C TYR A 35 25.98 -21.55 13.76
N SER A 36 27.21 -21.11 13.97
CA SER A 36 27.91 -21.14 15.24
C SER A 36 27.17 -20.23 16.21
N SER A 37 26.30 -20.85 17.00
CA SER A 37 25.66 -20.44 18.26
C SER A 37 25.28 -18.96 18.49
N SER A 38 24.91 -18.21 17.45
CA SER A 38 24.05 -17.04 17.60
C SER A 38 23.23 -16.86 16.33
N THR A 39 21.98 -17.27 16.38
CA THR A 39 20.98 -16.98 15.34
C THR A 39 20.80 -15.47 15.28
N TYR A 40 21.45 -14.82 14.33
CA TYR A 40 21.20 -13.42 14.02
C TYR A 40 19.79 -13.30 13.44
N ILE A 41 18.86 -12.79 14.24
CA ILE A 41 17.49 -12.52 13.81
C ILE A 41 17.51 -11.17 13.08
N LEU A 42 17.30 -11.18 11.76
CA LEU A 42 17.03 -9.96 11.01
C LEU A 42 15.56 -9.59 11.20
N SER A 43 15.31 -8.52 11.94
CA SER A 43 13.97 -7.97 12.14
C SER A 43 13.79 -6.72 11.28
N GLY A 44 12.77 -6.73 10.41
CA GLY A 44 12.40 -5.59 9.58
C GLY A 44 10.97 -5.14 9.87
N LEU A 45 10.76 -3.85 10.12
CA LEU A 45 9.45 -3.22 10.18
C LEU A 45 9.22 -2.45 8.88
N HIS A 46 8.17 -2.81 8.14
CA HIS A 46 7.76 -2.10 6.94
C HIS A 46 6.31 -1.67 7.09
N LEU A 47 6.10 -0.37 7.30
CA LEU A 47 4.79 0.26 7.35
C LEU A 47 4.60 1.07 6.07
N ALA A 48 3.43 0.95 5.47
CA ALA A 48 3.02 1.73 4.31
C ALA A 48 1.59 2.23 4.52
N ASP A 49 1.20 3.25 3.75
CA ASP A 49 -0.20 3.62 3.59
C ASP A 49 -0.94 3.93 4.91
N LEU A 50 -0.29 4.65 5.83
CA LEU A 50 -0.90 4.98 7.14
C LEU A 50 -2.13 5.89 7.03
N TYR A 51 -2.26 6.66 5.94
CA TYR A 51 -3.38 7.56 5.63
C TYR A 51 -4.00 8.26 6.86
N ILE A 52 -3.15 8.89 7.68
CA ILE A 52 -3.60 9.60 8.88
C ILE A 52 -4.35 10.87 8.45
N ASP A 53 -5.61 10.95 8.85
CA ASP A 53 -6.46 12.10 8.58
C ASP A 53 -6.68 12.93 9.85
N ILE A 54 -6.01 14.09 9.92
CA ILE A 54 -6.11 15.00 11.07
C ILE A 54 -7.51 15.63 11.21
N GLU A 55 -8.31 15.60 10.14
CA GLU A 55 -9.68 16.10 10.14
C GLU A 55 -10.69 15.00 10.44
N TYR A 56 -10.24 13.76 10.68
CA TYR A 56 -11.12 12.65 11.02
C TYR A 56 -11.97 13.00 12.24
N ARG A 57 -13.27 12.75 12.13
CA ARG A 57 -14.24 12.98 13.17
C ARG A 57 -15.07 11.72 13.40
N PRO A 58 -15.07 11.13 14.60
CA PRO A 58 -15.94 10.00 14.90
C PRO A 58 -17.42 10.40 14.77
N ASP A 59 -18.28 9.42 14.48
CA ASP A 59 -19.72 9.58 14.26
C ASP A 59 -20.11 10.45 13.06
N SER A 60 -19.15 11.01 12.33
CA SER A 60 -19.41 11.82 11.15
C SER A 60 -19.90 10.98 9.97
N ASN A 61 -20.36 11.62 8.90
CA ASN A 61 -20.89 10.90 7.76
C ASN A 61 -19.76 10.13 7.02
N ALA A 62 -19.86 8.80 6.99
CA ALA A 62 -18.90 7.92 6.32
C ALA A 62 -19.20 7.71 4.82
N SER A 63 -20.41 8.07 4.38
CA SER A 63 -20.96 7.79 3.04
C SER A 63 -21.49 9.06 2.40
N TYR A 64 -20.59 10.03 2.20
CA TYR A 64 -20.89 11.26 1.46
C TYR A 64 -20.36 11.14 0.03
N GLY A 65 -21.01 11.78 -0.96
CA GLY A 65 -20.63 11.69 -2.39
C GLY A 65 -19.33 12.41 -2.76
N ARG A 66 -18.35 12.45 -1.85
CA ARG A 66 -17.04 13.10 -1.99
C ARG A 66 -15.94 12.03 -2.04
N PRO A 67 -14.77 12.33 -2.63
CA PRO A 67 -13.64 11.40 -2.65
C PRO A 67 -13.09 11.01 -1.27
N LEU A 68 -13.36 11.83 -0.25
CA LEU A 68 -12.94 11.59 1.13
C LEU A 68 -14.09 12.02 2.07
N CYS A 69 -14.43 11.14 3.02
CA CYS A 69 -15.50 11.31 4.01
C CYS A 69 -14.92 11.25 5.44
N CYS A 70 -15.76 11.01 6.45
CA CYS A 70 -15.35 10.81 7.84
C CYS A 70 -14.73 12.04 8.53
N ARG A 71 -14.95 13.24 7.99
CA ARG A 71 -14.47 14.52 8.55
C ARG A 71 -15.58 15.40 9.10
N ASP A 72 -16.76 15.32 8.49
CA ASP A 72 -17.90 16.19 8.76
C ASP A 72 -19.25 15.52 8.41
N GLY A 73 -20.33 16.24 8.66
CA GLY A 73 -21.69 15.79 8.35
C GLY A 73 -22.29 14.82 9.38
N ILE A 74 -23.59 14.56 9.21
CA ILE A 74 -24.37 13.63 10.03
C ILE A 74 -24.70 12.43 9.16
N PRO A 75 -24.50 11.18 9.63
CA PRO A 75 -24.94 9.97 8.92
C PRO A 75 -26.44 10.01 8.65
N LYS A 76 -26.89 9.32 7.61
CA LYS A 76 -28.34 9.17 7.40
C LYS A 76 -28.93 8.31 8.52
N SER A 77 -30.24 8.42 8.72
CA SER A 77 -30.95 7.73 9.80
C SER A 77 -30.79 6.20 9.79
N ASP A 78 -30.44 5.63 8.65
CA ASP A 78 -30.23 4.21 8.37
C ASP A 78 -28.76 3.83 8.15
N GLU A 79 -27.82 4.75 8.37
CA GLU A 79 -26.38 4.55 8.16
C GLU A 79 -25.58 4.71 9.46
N LEU A 80 -24.53 3.90 9.61
CA LEU A 80 -23.56 4.06 10.70
C LEU A 80 -22.63 5.24 10.41
N GLY A 81 -22.22 5.91 11.47
CA GLY A 81 -21.20 6.97 11.40
C GLY A 81 -19.79 6.43 11.29
N ALA A 82 -18.86 7.32 10.99
CA ALA A 82 -17.44 6.98 10.91
C ALA A 82 -16.95 6.38 12.24
N GLY A 83 -16.40 5.17 12.16
CA GLY A 83 -15.82 4.45 13.30
C GLY A 83 -16.78 3.51 14.06
N PHE A 84 -17.99 3.26 13.54
CA PHE A 84 -19.00 2.38 14.14
C PHE A 84 -19.46 1.27 13.21
#